data_AF-A0A2U9IPZ3-F1
#
_entry.id   AF-A0A2U9IPZ3-F1
#
_cell.length_a   1.000
_cell.length_b   1.000
_cell.length_c   1.000
_cell.angle_alpha   90.00
_cell.angle_beta   90.00
_cell.angle_gamma   90.00
#
_symmetry.space_group_name_H-M   'P 1'
#
loop_
_entity.id
_entity.type
_entity.pdbx_description
1 polymer ?
#
loop_
_entity_poly.entity_id
_entity_poly.type
_entity_poly.pdbx_seq_one_letter_code
_entity_poly.pdbx_strand_id
1 'polypeptide(L)'
;MTRVTYTNTLKVNNLRGHIESGKSFVDLSAMYIPYCNDEGTKIYVISGSSLKGIIRRNVKILQCDSSFLGSEFNPNKKSGTSPDNQSKMSKVIIGWGYIRDEIEKLEKKVRYGIMIDKYLGIVKERALYSYEILPGSLKINFDIVELSSLTENEKSCLAKAILLMKYSTIGWGGSKGIGIVEEVILDDRLQSVLGKK
;
A
#
# COMPACT_ATOMS: atom_id res chain seq x y z
N MET A 1 4.50 3.23 28.68
CA MET A 1 3.26 3.56 27.94
C MET A 1 3.04 2.50 26.88
N THR A 2 1.95 1.75 26.96
CA THR A 2 1.57 0.76 25.94
C THR A 2 1.08 1.52 24.71
N ARG A 3 1.75 1.35 23.56
CA ARG A 3 1.31 1.99 22.31
C ARG A 3 0.04 1.30 21.81
N VAL A 4 -0.92 2.08 21.34
CA VAL A 4 -2.13 1.54 20.72
C VAL A 4 -1.78 1.09 19.31
N THR A 5 -2.01 -0.19 19.00
CA THR A 5 -1.81 -0.77 17.68
C THR A 5 -3.13 -1.23 17.13
N TYR A 6 -3.54 -0.76 15.95
CA TYR A 6 -4.73 -1.23 15.22
C TYR A 6 -4.32 -2.21 14.12
N THR A 7 -4.89 -3.41 14.12
CA THR A 7 -4.58 -4.43 13.11
C THR A 7 -5.73 -4.52 12.13
N ASN A 8 -5.43 -4.33 10.84
CA ASN A 8 -6.43 -4.31 9.77
C ASN A 8 -6.08 -5.39 8.74
N THR A 9 -7.09 -5.86 8.01
CA THR A 9 -6.93 -6.86 6.96
C THR A 9 -7.52 -6.37 5.65
N LEU A 10 -6.80 -6.60 4.55
CA LEU A 10 -7.26 -6.37 3.19
C LEU A 10 -7.33 -7.70 2.49
N LYS A 11 -8.41 -7.94 1.74
CA LYS A 11 -8.48 -9.00 0.75
C LYS A 11 -8.14 -8.40 -0.60
N VAL A 12 -7.03 -8.83 -1.20
CA VAL A 12 -6.48 -8.21 -2.41
C VAL A 12 -6.33 -9.25 -3.50
N ASN A 13 -6.80 -8.92 -4.69
CA ASN A 13 -6.76 -9.80 -5.84
C ASN A 13 -5.59 -9.45 -6.76
N ASN A 14 -4.86 -10.47 -7.21
CA ASN A 14 -3.77 -10.39 -8.18
C ASN A 14 -2.72 -9.33 -7.81
N LEU A 15 -2.00 -9.55 -6.72
CA LEU A 15 -0.98 -8.60 -6.27
C LEU A 15 0.26 -8.68 -7.17
N ARG A 16 0.83 -7.54 -7.53
CA ARG A 16 1.99 -7.49 -8.42
C ARG A 16 3.27 -7.17 -7.68
N GLY A 17 4.35 -7.84 -8.08
CA GLY A 17 5.71 -7.42 -7.73
C GLY A 17 6.35 -6.54 -8.78
N HIS A 18 7.62 -6.81 -9.06
CA HIS A 18 8.48 -5.91 -9.81
C HIS A 18 8.17 -5.90 -11.33
N ILE A 19 8.52 -4.80 -12.00
CA ILE A 19 8.57 -4.72 -13.46
C ILE A 19 10.04 -4.75 -13.84
N GLU A 20 10.37 -5.51 -14.88
CA GLU A 20 11.58 -5.23 -15.63
C GLU A 20 11.24 -4.86 -17.06
N SER A 21 11.96 -3.87 -17.60
CA SER A 21 12.01 -3.61 -19.04
C SER A 21 13.35 -4.06 -19.58
N GLY A 22 13.34 -5.06 -20.46
CA GLY A 22 14.36 -5.16 -21.50
C GLY A 22 15.66 -5.93 -21.24
N LYS A 23 15.87 -6.66 -20.13
CA LYS A 23 16.84 -7.79 -19.98
C LYS A 23 17.12 -8.14 -18.49
N SER A 24 16.31 -9.01 -17.90
CA SER A 24 16.66 -9.90 -16.77
C SER A 24 15.43 -10.73 -16.35
N PHE A 25 15.62 -11.68 -15.43
CA PHE A 25 14.53 -12.46 -14.84
C PHE A 25 13.73 -11.57 -13.89
N VAL A 26 12.43 -11.39 -14.14
CA VAL A 26 11.54 -10.70 -13.22
C VAL A 26 11.41 -11.54 -11.94
N ASP A 27 11.70 -10.97 -10.77
CA ASP A 27 11.46 -11.59 -9.46
C ASP A 27 10.67 -10.63 -8.53
N LEU A 28 9.97 -11.20 -7.55
CA LEU A 28 9.26 -10.54 -6.46
C LEU A 28 10.21 -10.02 -5.36
N SER A 29 11.49 -9.78 -5.65
CA SER A 29 12.52 -9.35 -4.68
C SER A 29 12.15 -8.08 -3.92
N ALA A 30 11.45 -7.14 -4.56
CA ALA A 30 10.94 -5.92 -3.92
C ALA A 30 9.74 -6.16 -2.97
N MET A 31 9.18 -7.37 -2.99
CA MET A 31 7.99 -7.75 -2.26
C MET A 31 8.27 -8.79 -1.17
N TYR A 32 9.51 -9.18 -0.90
CA TYR A 32 9.77 -10.08 0.22
C TYR A 32 10.91 -9.62 1.12
N ILE A 33 10.82 -9.98 2.39
CA ILE A 33 11.96 -9.92 3.31
C ILE A 33 12.45 -11.37 3.53
N PRO A 34 13.76 -11.64 3.41
CA PRO A 34 14.32 -12.93 3.81
C PRO A 34 14.16 -13.09 5.32
N TYR A 35 13.52 -14.17 5.77
CA TYR A 35 13.40 -14.46 7.20
C TYR A 35 14.71 -15.08 7.69
N CYS A 36 15.38 -14.44 8.66
CA CYS A 36 16.79 -14.69 8.99
C CYS A 36 17.13 -16.06 9.59
N ASN A 37 16.18 -17.00 9.73
CA ASN A 37 16.41 -18.24 10.46
C ASN A 37 16.23 -19.53 9.64
N ASP A 38 15.69 -19.46 8.43
CA ASP A 38 15.54 -20.64 7.55
C ASP A 38 15.93 -20.25 6.12
N GLU A 39 16.93 -20.94 5.56
CA GLU A 39 17.32 -20.79 4.16
C GLU A 39 16.15 -21.13 3.24
N GLY A 40 15.42 -20.12 2.78
CA GLY A 40 14.35 -20.26 1.79
C GLY A 40 13.03 -19.58 2.14
N THR A 41 12.78 -19.25 3.41
CA THR A 41 11.49 -18.69 3.84
C THR A 41 11.40 -17.19 3.49
N LYS A 42 10.58 -16.87 2.47
CA LYS A 42 10.33 -15.49 2.00
C LYS A 42 8.97 -15.02 2.51
N ILE A 43 8.94 -13.93 3.29
CA ILE A 43 7.68 -13.31 3.71
C ILE A 43 7.33 -12.22 2.71
N TYR A 44 6.18 -12.35 2.04
CA TYR A 44 5.74 -11.31 1.12
C TYR A 44 5.10 -10.14 1.84
N VAL A 45 5.50 -8.95 1.43
CA VAL A 45 5.22 -7.70 2.11
C VAL A 45 4.92 -6.57 1.14
N ILE A 46 4.12 -5.64 1.65
CA ILE A 46 3.80 -4.36 1.03
C ILE A 46 4.37 -3.27 1.92
N SER A 47 5.12 -2.34 1.33
CA SER A 47 5.72 -1.25 2.10
C SER A 47 4.65 -0.41 2.80
N GLY A 48 4.90 -0.07 4.07
CA GLY A 48 4.02 0.81 4.83
C GLY A 48 3.83 2.19 4.19
N SER A 49 4.80 2.66 3.40
CA SER A 49 4.69 3.90 2.62
C SER A 49 3.62 3.81 1.51
N SER A 50 3.49 2.66 0.84
CA SER A 50 2.44 2.44 -0.17
C SER A 50 1.05 2.47 0.47
N LEU A 51 0.87 1.76 1.58
CA LEU A 51 -0.37 1.76 2.36
C LEU A 51 -0.71 3.16 2.88
N LYS A 52 0.28 3.85 3.46
CA LYS A 52 0.15 5.24 3.92
C LYS A 52 -0.25 6.20 2.79
N GLY A 53 0.30 6.02 1.59
CA GLY A 53 -0.06 6.81 0.41
C GLY A 53 -1.53 6.66 0.02
N ILE A 54 -2.02 5.41 0.01
CA ILE A 54 -3.44 5.11 -0.28
C ILE A 54 -4.35 5.71 0.80
N ILE A 55 -4.03 5.48 2.09
CA ILE A 55 -4.81 6.02 3.21
C ILE A 55 -4.84 7.55 3.15
N ARG A 56 -3.69 8.20 2.93
CA ARG A 56 -3.61 9.67 2.81
C ARG A 56 -4.47 10.20 1.67
N ARG A 57 -4.43 9.56 0.50
CA ARG A 57 -5.29 9.93 -0.63
C ARG A 57 -6.77 9.83 -0.24
N ASN A 58 -7.16 8.77 0.46
CA ASN A 58 -8.54 8.58 0.90
C ASN A 58 -8.96 9.61 1.97
N VAL A 59 -8.08 9.97 2.90
CA VAL A 59 -8.31 11.06 3.87
C VAL A 59 -8.58 12.38 3.14
N LYS A 60 -7.84 12.68 2.07
CA LYS A 60 -8.07 13.89 1.24
C LYS A 60 -9.41 13.85 0.50
N ILE A 61 -9.79 12.70 -0.05
CA ILE A 61 -11.11 12.51 -0.69
C ILE A 61 -12.24 12.79 0.31
N LEU A 62 -12.06 12.35 1.56
CA LEU A 62 -13.00 12.58 2.66
C LEU A 62 -12.97 14.02 3.22
N GLN A 63 -12.11 14.90 2.69
CA GLN A 63 -11.91 16.27 3.17
C GLN A 63 -11.54 16.34 4.67
N CYS A 64 -10.89 15.29 5.17
CA CYS A 64 -10.38 15.24 6.53
C CYS A 64 -8.98 15.88 6.63
N ASP A 65 -8.61 16.38 7.81
CA ASP A 65 -7.23 16.80 8.05
C ASP A 65 -6.29 15.58 8.02
N SER A 66 -5.30 15.63 7.12
CA SER A 66 -4.30 14.56 6.96
C SER A 66 -3.04 14.75 7.80
N SER A 67 -2.97 15.81 8.62
CA SER A 67 -1.80 16.17 9.42
C SER A 67 -1.36 15.07 10.39
N PHE A 68 -2.28 14.23 10.87
CA PHE A 68 -1.97 13.09 11.74
C PHE A 68 -1.15 12.00 11.03
N LEU A 69 -1.13 11.97 9.69
CA LEU A 69 -0.25 11.14 8.87
C LEU A 69 1.12 11.81 8.63
N GLY A 70 1.39 12.96 9.23
CA GLY A 70 2.61 13.74 9.03
C GLY A 70 2.66 14.42 7.66
N SER A 71 3.74 15.17 7.44
CA SER A 71 3.90 16.00 6.23
C SER A 71 4.07 15.19 4.94
N GLU A 72 3.81 15.84 3.81
CA GLU A 72 4.11 15.32 2.49
C GLU A 72 5.48 15.83 2.03
N PHE A 73 6.22 14.99 1.30
CA PHE A 73 7.39 15.46 0.59
C PHE A 73 6.94 16.37 -0.55
N ASN A 74 7.28 17.66 -0.47
CA ASN A 74 7.03 18.61 -1.55
C ASN A 74 8.37 18.95 -2.22
N PRO A 75 8.72 18.30 -3.35
CA PRO A 75 10.00 18.52 -4.01
C PRO A 75 10.17 19.94 -4.57
N ASN A 76 9.07 20.67 -4.75
CA ASN A 76 9.06 22.04 -5.27
C ASN A 76 9.15 23.10 -4.17
N LYS A 77 9.14 22.71 -2.89
CA LYS A 77 9.31 23.64 -1.76
C LYS A 77 10.71 23.51 -1.18
N LYS A 78 11.54 24.55 -1.36
CA LYS A 78 12.82 24.66 -0.65
C LYS A 78 12.56 24.64 0.86
N SER A 79 13.14 23.65 1.54
CA SER A 79 13.15 23.57 3.00
C SER A 79 13.73 24.86 3.60
N GLY A 80 13.01 25.49 4.54
CA GLY A 80 13.61 26.48 5.46
C GLY A 80 13.30 27.97 5.26
N THR A 81 12.40 28.39 4.36
CA THR A 81 12.17 29.83 4.09
C THR A 81 10.84 30.41 4.59
N SER A 82 10.03 29.66 5.33
CA SER A 82 8.78 30.20 5.92
C SER A 82 8.44 29.56 7.26
N PRO A 83 7.94 30.30 8.28
CA PRO A 83 7.53 29.75 9.58
C PRO A 83 6.49 28.63 9.48
N ASP A 84 5.68 28.64 8.42
CA ASP A 84 4.67 27.62 8.11
C ASP A 84 5.23 26.34 7.45
N ASN A 85 6.56 26.26 7.22
CA ASN A 85 7.23 25.10 6.60
C ASN A 85 7.79 24.09 7.63
N GLN A 86 7.24 24.03 8.85
CA GLN A 86 7.66 23.01 9.80
C GLN A 86 7.15 21.63 9.37
N SER A 87 8.09 20.71 9.12
CA SER A 87 7.77 19.30 8.90
C SER A 87 7.07 18.75 10.13
N LYS A 88 5.76 18.51 10.02
CA LYS A 88 4.97 17.83 11.05
C LYS A 88 5.27 16.35 11.05
N MET A 89 5.69 15.83 12.20
CA MET A 89 5.84 14.41 12.44
C MET A 89 4.47 13.71 12.42
N SER A 90 4.45 12.47 11.96
CA SER A 90 3.25 11.63 11.95
C SER A 90 2.84 11.25 13.37
N LYS A 91 1.54 11.27 13.69
CA LYS A 91 1.00 10.71 14.94
C LYS A 91 0.88 9.19 14.89
N VAL A 92 0.91 8.61 13.70
CA VAL A 92 0.85 7.16 13.49
C VAL A 92 1.99 6.63 12.63
N ILE A 93 2.40 5.39 12.86
CA ILE A 93 3.22 4.59 11.94
C ILE A 93 2.32 3.60 11.23
N ILE A 94 2.39 3.55 9.90
CA ILE A 94 1.79 2.49 9.10
C ILE A 94 2.85 1.42 8.92
N GLY A 95 2.62 0.26 9.53
CA GLY A 95 3.47 -0.92 9.40
C GLY A 95 3.44 -1.49 7.99
N TRP A 96 4.32 -2.46 7.74
CA TRP A 96 4.33 -3.18 6.49
C TRP A 96 3.09 -4.05 6.42
N GLY A 97 2.46 -4.10 5.24
CA GLY A 97 1.48 -5.14 4.96
C GLY A 97 2.22 -6.46 4.79
N TYR A 98 1.72 -7.53 5.36
CA TYR A 98 2.32 -8.86 5.25
C TYR A 98 1.25 -9.87 4.90
N ILE A 99 1.65 -10.88 4.12
CA ILE A 99 0.81 -12.00 3.73
C ILE A 99 1.21 -13.19 4.61
N ARG A 100 0.26 -13.75 5.36
CA ARG A 100 0.50 -14.92 6.24
C ARG A 100 0.04 -16.24 5.64
N ASP A 101 -0.73 -16.20 4.55
CA ASP A 101 -1.20 -17.40 3.88
C ASP A 101 -0.02 -18.26 3.39
N GLU A 102 -0.26 -19.53 3.07
CA GLU A 102 0.75 -20.47 2.55
C GLU A 102 1.18 -20.06 1.13
N ILE A 103 1.96 -18.98 1.02
CA ILE A 103 2.35 -18.41 -0.27
C ILE A 103 3.22 -19.38 -1.08
N GLU A 104 3.85 -20.35 -0.43
CA GLU A 104 4.57 -21.45 -1.08
C GLU A 104 3.65 -22.29 -1.98
N LYS A 105 2.33 -22.31 -1.72
CA LYS A 105 1.33 -22.97 -2.58
C LYS A 105 0.85 -22.08 -3.72
N LEU A 106 1.19 -20.79 -3.73
CA LEU A 106 0.79 -19.86 -4.77
C LEU A 106 1.83 -19.85 -5.89
N GLU A 107 1.45 -20.43 -7.02
CA GLU A 107 2.26 -20.39 -8.22
C GLU A 107 2.34 -18.94 -8.77
N LYS A 108 3.54 -18.37 -8.74
CA LYS A 108 3.81 -17.06 -9.36
C LYS A 108 3.52 -17.12 -10.85
N LYS A 109 3.01 -16.03 -11.42
CA LYS A 109 2.82 -15.92 -12.86
C LYS A 109 3.55 -14.71 -13.42
N VAL A 110 4.31 -14.90 -14.48
CA VAL A 110 4.86 -13.82 -15.28
C VAL A 110 3.82 -13.41 -16.32
N ARG A 111 3.53 -12.11 -16.41
CA ARG A 111 2.73 -11.54 -17.50
C ARG A 111 3.60 -10.66 -18.36
N TYR A 112 3.40 -10.76 -19.67
CA TYR A 112 4.06 -9.95 -20.67
C TYR A 112 3.12 -8.87 -21.17
N GLY A 113 3.69 -7.73 -21.55
CA GLY A 113 2.97 -6.65 -22.19
C GLY A 113 3.86 -5.96 -23.22
N ILE A 114 3.20 -5.35 -24.19
CA ILE A 114 3.83 -4.51 -25.20
C ILE A 114 3.36 -3.07 -25.02
N MET A 115 4.27 -2.12 -25.20
CA MET A 115 3.97 -0.71 -25.26
C MET A 115 3.84 -0.28 -26.71
N ILE A 116 2.66 0.18 -27.10
CA ILE A 116 2.38 0.63 -28.47
C ILE A 116 2.47 2.15 -28.50
N ASP A 117 3.21 2.69 -29.47
CA ASP A 117 3.18 4.13 -29.77
C ASP A 117 1.77 4.50 -30.25
N LYS A 118 1.05 5.32 -29.47
CA LYS A 118 -0.35 5.65 -29.74
C LYS A 118 -0.55 6.43 -31.04
N TYR A 119 0.47 7.13 -31.53
CA TYR A 119 0.36 7.96 -32.74
C TYR A 119 0.75 7.18 -33.99
N LEU A 120 1.80 6.35 -33.88
CA LEU A 120 2.34 5.61 -35.02
C LEU A 120 1.79 4.19 -35.15
N GLY A 121 1.16 3.64 -34.10
CA GLY A 121 0.66 2.27 -34.08
C GLY A 121 1.77 1.20 -34.07
N ILE A 122 3.02 1.60 -33.86
CA ILE A 122 4.19 0.70 -33.91
C ILE A 122 4.68 0.33 -32.51
N VAL A 123 5.37 -0.81 -32.44
CA VAL A 123 6.11 -1.25 -31.25
C VAL A 123 7.57 -0.84 -31.43
N LYS A 124 8.07 0.04 -30.56
CA LYS A 124 9.48 0.48 -30.57
C LYS A 124 10.38 -0.56 -29.91
N GLU A 125 11.69 -0.48 -30.17
CA GLU A 125 12.66 -1.27 -29.40
C GLU A 125 12.48 -1.02 -27.89
N ARG A 126 12.63 -2.09 -27.08
CA ARG A 126 12.41 -2.09 -25.61
C ARG A 126 10.97 -1.81 -25.15
N ALA A 127 9.99 -1.92 -26.06
CA ALA A 127 8.57 -1.81 -25.70
C ALA A 127 8.00 -3.06 -25.02
N LEU A 128 8.70 -4.20 -25.06
CA LEU A 128 8.31 -5.39 -24.30
C LEU A 128 8.64 -5.17 -22.82
N TYR A 129 7.65 -5.37 -21.97
CA TYR A 129 7.84 -5.40 -20.52
C TYR A 129 7.17 -6.65 -19.96
N SER A 130 7.68 -7.09 -18.82
CA SER A 130 7.11 -8.21 -18.08
C SER A 130 7.05 -7.87 -16.60
N TYR A 131 6.08 -8.45 -15.92
CA TYR A 131 5.89 -8.28 -14.50
C TYR A 131 5.40 -9.58 -13.88
N GLU A 132 5.84 -9.85 -12.66
CA GLU A 132 5.35 -10.98 -11.88
C GLU A 132 4.12 -10.59 -11.07
N ILE A 133 3.17 -11.52 -11.01
CA ILE A 133 1.98 -11.44 -10.17
C ILE A 133 1.91 -12.65 -9.24
N LEU A 134 1.43 -12.40 -8.03
CA LEU A 134 0.83 -13.39 -7.16
C LEU A 134 -0.67 -13.45 -7.47
N PRO A 135 -1.12 -14.46 -8.25
CA PRO A 135 -2.51 -14.54 -8.67
C PRO A 135 -3.42 -14.92 -7.50
N GLY A 136 -4.70 -14.57 -7.63
CA GLY A 136 -5.74 -14.98 -6.70
C GLY A 136 -5.95 -14.00 -5.55
N SER A 137 -6.72 -14.46 -4.57
CA SER A 137 -7.18 -13.67 -3.42
C SER A 137 -6.22 -13.83 -2.25
N LEU A 138 -5.54 -12.76 -1.88
CA LEU A 138 -4.53 -12.72 -0.84
C LEU A 138 -5.05 -11.96 0.37
N LYS A 139 -4.81 -12.48 1.58
CA LYS A 139 -5.05 -11.72 2.81
C LYS A 139 -3.80 -10.97 3.21
N ILE A 140 -3.93 -9.65 3.33
CA ILE A 140 -2.85 -8.75 3.70
C ILE A 140 -3.20 -8.11 5.03
N ASN A 141 -2.42 -8.41 6.05
CA ASN A 141 -2.55 -7.79 7.36
C ASN A 141 -1.56 -6.64 7.49
N PHE A 142 -1.97 -5.55 8.12
CA PHE A 142 -1.07 -4.46 8.43
C PHE A 142 -1.48 -3.76 9.73
N ASP A 143 -0.48 -3.27 10.43
CA ASP A 143 -0.64 -2.61 11.72
C ASP A 143 -0.51 -1.10 11.58
N ILE A 144 -1.30 -0.36 12.35
CA ILE A 144 -1.18 1.08 12.53
C ILE A 144 -0.88 1.35 14.00
N VAL A 145 0.29 1.91 14.28
CA VAL A 145 0.74 2.18 15.65
C VAL A 145 0.60 3.66 15.95
N GLU A 146 -0.14 4.02 17.00
CA GLU A 146 -0.18 5.38 17.53
C GLU A 146 1.14 5.72 18.24
N LEU A 147 1.80 6.76 17.75
CA LEU A 147 2.93 7.42 18.41
C LEU A 147 2.45 8.48 19.40
N SER A 148 1.32 9.11 19.10
CA SER A 148 0.59 10.00 19.99
C SER A 148 -0.91 9.82 19.79
N SER A 149 -1.68 10.10 20.84
CA SER A 149 -3.12 9.85 20.86
C SER A 149 -3.83 10.59 19.72
N LEU A 150 -4.64 9.85 18.98
CA LEU A 150 -5.55 10.42 17.99
C LEU A 150 -6.81 10.94 18.67
N THR A 151 -7.30 12.10 18.21
CA THR A 151 -8.64 12.60 18.54
C THR A 151 -9.71 11.70 17.94
N GLU A 152 -10.93 11.74 18.47
CA GLU A 152 -12.04 10.93 17.92
C GLU A 152 -12.34 11.27 16.45
N ASN A 153 -12.20 12.54 16.05
CA ASN A 153 -12.32 12.96 14.66
C ASN A 153 -11.21 12.35 13.79
N GLU A 154 -9.96 12.37 14.24
CA GLU A 154 -8.84 11.75 13.52
C GLU A 154 -9.02 10.22 13.39
N LYS A 155 -9.49 9.55 14.45
CA LYS A 155 -9.82 8.11 14.41
C LYS A 155 -10.95 7.81 13.44
N SER A 156 -12.02 8.61 13.46
CA SER A 156 -13.16 8.49 12.53
C SER A 156 -12.70 8.67 11.08
N CYS A 157 -11.87 9.68 10.81
CA CYS A 157 -11.28 9.91 9.50
C CYS A 157 -10.36 8.76 9.06
N LEU A 158 -9.51 8.25 9.96
CA LEU A 158 -8.63 7.11 9.69
C LEU A 158 -9.46 5.85 9.36
N ALA A 159 -10.46 5.54 10.18
CA ALA A 159 -11.35 4.41 9.97
C ALA A 159 -12.06 4.46 8.61
N LYS A 160 -12.67 5.60 8.26
CA LYS A 160 -13.30 5.83 6.96
C LYS A 160 -12.30 5.72 5.80
N ALA A 161 -11.10 6.28 5.97
CA ALA A 161 -10.05 6.23 4.95
C ALA A 161 -9.55 4.81 4.66
N ILE A 162 -9.45 3.97 5.70
CA ILE A 162 -9.11 2.55 5.56
C ILE A 162 -10.26 1.81 4.86
N LEU A 163 -11.51 2.02 5.24
CA LEU A 163 -12.66 1.39 4.56
C LEU A 163 -12.74 1.76 3.07
N LEU A 164 -12.41 3.01 2.70
CA LEU A 164 -12.32 3.43 1.31
C LEU A 164 -11.24 2.71 0.50
N MET A 165 -10.32 1.98 1.15
CA MET A 165 -9.36 1.14 0.43
C MET A 165 -10.06 0.05 -0.39
N LYS A 166 -11.30 -0.35 -0.04
CA LYS A 166 -12.13 -1.26 -0.86
C LYS A 166 -12.33 -0.79 -2.30
N TYR A 167 -12.27 0.51 -2.55
CA TYR A 167 -12.40 1.07 -3.90
C TYR A 167 -11.04 1.48 -4.49
N SER A 168 -9.97 0.92 -3.95
CA SER A 168 -8.59 1.25 -4.31
C SER A 168 -7.86 0.03 -4.87
N THR A 169 -6.67 0.30 -5.40
CA THR A 169 -5.75 -0.73 -5.89
C THR A 169 -4.42 -0.55 -5.21
N ILE A 170 -3.76 -1.66 -4.86
CA ILE A 170 -2.42 -1.63 -4.28
C ILE A 170 -1.38 -1.79 -5.39
N GLY A 171 -0.40 -0.89 -5.40
CA GLY A 171 0.63 -0.84 -6.43
C GLY A 171 0.11 -0.29 -7.76
N TRP A 172 0.67 -0.80 -8.85
CA TRP A 172 0.38 -0.34 -10.22
C TRP A 172 -0.37 -1.41 -11.00
N GLY A 173 -1.21 -0.98 -11.96
CA GLY A 173 -1.95 -1.88 -12.84
C GLY A 173 -3.41 -2.08 -12.45
N GLY A 174 -3.97 -1.23 -11.59
CA GLY A 174 -5.39 -1.28 -11.22
C GLY A 174 -6.34 -1.31 -12.41
N SER A 175 -6.07 -0.52 -13.46
CA SER A 175 -6.84 -0.54 -14.72
C SER A 175 -6.74 -1.86 -15.51
N LYS A 176 -5.85 -2.77 -15.12
CA LYS A 176 -5.63 -4.10 -15.68
C LYS A 176 -6.09 -5.21 -14.74
N GLY A 177 -6.84 -4.89 -13.68
CA GLY A 177 -7.36 -5.85 -12.70
C GLY A 177 -6.31 -6.37 -11.72
N ILE A 178 -5.25 -5.58 -11.46
CA ILE A 178 -4.13 -5.94 -10.60
C ILE A 178 -4.21 -5.17 -9.27
N GLY A 179 -3.99 -5.88 -8.16
CA GLY A 179 -3.96 -5.32 -6.82
C GLY A 179 -5.30 -4.77 -6.35
N ILE A 180 -6.41 -5.27 -6.90
CA ILE A 180 -7.77 -4.80 -6.55
C ILE A 180 -8.07 -5.20 -5.10
N VAL A 181 -8.44 -4.24 -4.26
CA VAL A 181 -8.91 -4.54 -2.90
C VAL A 181 -10.39 -4.92 -2.99
N GLU A 182 -10.73 -6.15 -2.64
CA GLU A 182 -12.12 -6.64 -2.67
C GLU A 182 -12.84 -6.37 -1.34
N GLU A 183 -12.09 -6.47 -0.24
CA GLU A 183 -12.63 -6.40 1.11
C GLU A 183 -11.64 -5.73 2.06
N VAL A 184 -12.19 -5.03 3.06
CA VAL A 184 -11.45 -4.39 4.14
C VAL A 184 -12.10 -4.80 5.45
N ILE A 185 -11.32 -5.43 6.32
CA ILE A 185 -11.70 -5.75 7.69
C ILE A 185 -10.93 -4.78 8.59
N LEU A 186 -11.69 -3.93 9.27
CA LEU A 186 -11.15 -2.88 10.13
C LEU A 186 -10.97 -3.42 11.55
N ASP A 187 -9.97 -2.90 12.27
CA ASP A 187 -9.83 -3.16 13.71
C ASP A 187 -11.11 -2.76 14.49
N ASP A 188 -11.55 -3.61 15.41
CA ASP A 188 -12.80 -3.42 16.18
C ASP A 188 -12.85 -2.06 16.90
N ARG A 189 -11.70 -1.57 17.38
CA ARG A 189 -11.65 -0.27 18.06
C ARG A 189 -11.89 0.87 17.09
N LEU A 190 -11.33 0.82 15.88
CA LEU A 190 -11.60 1.80 14.84
C LEU A 190 -13.04 1.68 14.32
N GLN A 191 -13.57 0.45 14.21
CA GLN A 191 -14.95 0.20 13.82
C GLN A 191 -15.93 0.80 14.83
N SER A 192 -15.64 0.69 16.13
CA SER A 192 -16.51 1.23 17.19
C SER A 192 -16.68 2.75 17.12
N VAL A 193 -15.69 3.49 16.58
CA VAL A 193 -15.74 4.95 16.45
C VAL A 193 -16.72 5.37 15.34
N LEU A 194 -17.01 4.50 14.37
CA LEU A 194 -17.96 4.79 13.29
C LEU A 194 -19.44 4.65 13.73
N GLY A 195 -19.70 3.88 14.80
CA GLY A 195 -21.04 3.63 15.33
C GLY A 195 -21.54 4.69 16.32
N LYS A 196 -20.68 5.59 16.77
CA LYS A 196 -21.04 6.68 17.69
C LYS A 196 -21.60 7.85 16.86
N LYS A 197 -22.92 7.99 16.85
CA LYS A 197 -23.63 9.17 16.33
C LYS A 197 -23.64 10.28 17.38
#